data_AF-A0A965X0Q3-F1
#
_entry.id   AF-A0A965X0Q3-F1
#
_cell.length_a   1.000
_cell.length_b   1.000
_cell.length_c   1.000
_cell.angle_alpha   90.00
_cell.angle_beta   90.00
_cell.angle_gamma   90.00
#
_symmetry.space_group_name_H-M   'P 1'
#
loop_
_entity.id
_entity.type
_entity.pdbx_description
1 polymer ?
#
loop_
_entity_poly.entity_id
_entity_poly.type
_entity_poly.pdbx_seq_one_letter_code
_entity_poly.pdbx_strand_id
1 'polypeptide(L)'
;MKTAISVENTIEKECKYLCKVIGEAIGDRTFSLKVDKDSVLLDYTFSSGTTISKKFQNITELNTYLRGMWDMYLSRRWIRG
;
A
#
# COMPACT_ATOMS: atom_id res chain seq x y z
N MET A 1 32.67 -5.61 3.62
CA MET A 1 31.59 -4.99 2.81
C MET A 1 30.27 -5.27 3.52
N LYS A 2 29.63 -4.27 4.14
CA LYS A 2 28.31 -4.45 4.75
C LYS A 2 27.28 -4.28 3.63
N THR A 3 26.77 -5.38 3.12
CA THR A 3 25.70 -5.39 2.13
C THR A 3 24.43 -4.87 2.81
N ALA A 4 24.22 -3.56 2.72
CA ALA A 4 22.89 -2.98 2.83
C ALA A 4 22.12 -3.44 1.59
N ILE A 5 21.69 -4.70 1.59
CA ILE A 5 20.55 -5.12 0.77
C ILE A 5 19.40 -4.30 1.35
N SER A 6 19.20 -3.11 0.76
CA SER A 6 18.53 -1.98 1.39
C SER A 6 17.18 -2.41 1.92
N VAL A 7 16.98 -2.26 3.22
CA VAL A 7 15.69 -2.47 3.91
C VAL A 7 14.56 -1.78 3.14
N GLU A 8 14.83 -0.62 2.56
CA GLU A 8 13.93 0.12 1.67
C GLU A 8 13.46 -0.68 0.45
N ASN A 9 14.32 -1.47 -0.19
CA ASN A 9 13.97 -2.33 -1.34
C ASN A 9 13.07 -3.52 -0.91
N THR A 10 13.21 -3.97 0.33
CA THR A 10 12.34 -5.01 0.90
C THR A 10 10.96 -4.45 1.23
N ILE A 11 10.90 -3.28 1.88
CA ILE A 11 9.65 -2.61 2.24
C ILE A 11 8.89 -2.18 0.97
N GLU A 12 9.57 -1.69 -0.06
CA GLU A 12 8.93 -1.32 -1.32
C GLU A 12 8.21 -2.52 -1.98
N LYS A 13 8.87 -3.69 -2.01
CA LYS A 13 8.26 -4.93 -2.53
C LYS A 13 7.04 -5.34 -1.71
N GLU A 14 7.12 -5.22 -0.39
CA GLU A 14 6.01 -5.50 0.52
C GLU A 14 4.84 -4.54 0.29
N CYS A 15 5.08 -3.23 0.18
CA CYS A 15 4.07 -2.24 -0.13
C CYS A 15 3.39 -2.52 -1.48
N LYS A 16 4.15 -2.85 -2.52
CA LYS A 16 3.58 -3.25 -3.82
C LYS A 16 2.69 -4.49 -3.70
N TYR A 17 3.12 -5.49 -2.94
CA TYR A 17 2.33 -6.69 -2.67
C TYR A 17 1.03 -6.35 -1.93
N LEU A 18 1.09 -5.58 -0.85
CA LEU A 18 -0.08 -5.16 -0.07
C LEU A 18 -1.07 -4.35 -0.92
N CYS A 19 -0.58 -3.41 -1.74
CA CYS A 19 -1.42 -2.66 -2.67
C CYS A 19 -2.22 -3.59 -3.61
N LYS A 20 -1.57 -4.62 -4.17
CA LYS A 20 -2.23 -5.61 -5.02
C LYS A 20 -3.27 -6.40 -4.24
N VAL A 21 -2.91 -6.97 -3.09
CA VAL A 21 -3.80 -7.80 -2.28
C VAL A 21 -5.01 -7.00 -1.78
N ILE A 22 -4.80 -5.77 -1.31
CA ILE A 22 -5.89 -4.87 -0.88
C ILE A 22 -6.78 -4.49 -2.07
N GLY A 23 -6.20 -4.22 -3.25
CA GLY A 23 -6.96 -3.95 -4.47
C GLY A 23 -7.85 -5.10 -4.90
N GLU A 24 -7.30 -6.32 -4.93
CA GLU A 24 -8.06 -7.54 -5.23
C GLU A 24 -9.15 -7.80 -4.17
N ALA A 25 -8.83 -7.60 -2.89
CA ALA A 25 -9.77 -7.84 -1.79
C ALA A 25 -10.94 -6.84 -1.78
N ILE A 26 -10.71 -5.59 -2.17
CA ILE A 26 -11.78 -4.58 -2.26
C ILE A 26 -12.53 -4.66 -3.59
N GLY A 27 -12.01 -5.41 -4.56
CA GLY A 27 -12.76 -5.94 -5.70
C GLY A 27 -12.91 -5.04 -6.92
N ASP A 28 -12.36 -3.81 -6.91
CA ASP A 28 -12.48 -2.90 -8.06
C ASP A 28 -11.60 -1.64 -7.97
N ARG A 29 -10.32 -1.81 -7.56
CA ARG A 29 -9.41 -0.68 -7.34
C ARG A 29 -8.03 -0.95 -7.93
N THR A 30 -7.63 -0.12 -8.88
CA THR A 30 -6.27 -0.13 -9.41
C THR A 30 -5.39 0.72 -8.51
N PHE A 31 -4.39 0.10 -7.89
CA PHE A 31 -3.39 0.80 -7.08
C PHE A 31 -2.15 1.10 -7.92
N SER A 32 -1.73 2.36 -7.92
CA SER A 32 -0.46 2.80 -8.49
C SER A 32 0.40 3.38 -7.38
N LEU A 33 1.62 2.88 -7.27
CA LEU A 33 2.60 3.32 -6.28
C LEU A 33 3.75 4.01 -7.00
N LYS A 34 3.97 5.28 -6.70
CA LYS A 34 5.14 6.04 -7.14
C LYS A 34 6.02 6.35 -5.93
N VAL A 35 7.27 5.93 -6.00
CA VAL A 35 8.28 6.16 -4.96
C VAL A 35 9.29 7.13 -5.53
N ASP A 36 9.25 8.38 -5.07
CA ASP A 36 10.26 9.40 -5.33
C ASP A 36 11.27 9.42 -4.18
N LYS A 37 12.44 10.04 -4.40
CA LYS A 37 13.52 10.08 -3.40
C LYS A 37 13.11 10.71 -2.07
N ASP A 38 12.18 11.67 -2.12
CA ASP A 38 11.76 12.47 -0.96
C ASP A 38 10.27 12.30 -0.62
N SER A 39 9.56 11.44 -1.35
CA SER A 39 8.15 11.18 -1.06
C SER A 39 7.62 9.93 -1.72
N VAL A 40 6.57 9.38 -1.13
CA VAL A 40 5.84 8.24 -1.70
C VAL A 40 4.41 8.66 -2.00
N LEU A 41 3.95 8.43 -3.22
CA LEU A 41 2.59 8.70 -3.64
C LEU A 41 1.86 7.37 -3.89
N LEU A 42 0.73 7.21 -3.20
CA LEU A 42 -0.21 6.12 -3.43
C LEU A 42 -1.45 6.68 -4.13
N ASP A 43 -1.67 6.25 -5.37
CA ASP A 43 -2.87 6.53 -6.13
C ASP A 43 -3.75 5.27 -6.14
N TYR A 44 -5.02 5.41 -5.79
CA TYR A 44 -6.00 4.33 -5.96
C TYR A 44 -7.19 4.84 -6.75
N THR A 45 -7.36 4.24 -7.93
CA THR A 45 -8.44 4.55 -8.85
C THR A 45 -9.54 3.52 -8.68
N PHE A 46 -10.73 4.01 -8.35
CA PHE A 46 -11.96 3.24 -8.30
C PHE A 46 -12.49 3.04 -9.71
N SER A 47 -13.27 1.98 -9.94
CA SER A 47 -13.88 1.73 -11.25
C SER A 47 -14.95 2.74 -11.67
N SER A 48 -15.36 3.63 -10.75
CA SER A 48 -16.09 4.86 -11.10
C SER A 48 -15.22 5.89 -11.85
N GLY A 49 -13.92 5.66 -12.00
CA GLY A 49 -12.94 6.61 -12.52
C GLY A 49 -12.44 7.61 -11.47
N THR A 50 -13.02 7.61 -10.26
CA THR A 50 -12.54 8.44 -9.16
C THR A 50 -11.15 7.99 -8.73
N THR A 51 -10.19 8.91 -8.66
CA THR A 51 -8.84 8.62 -8.17
C THR A 51 -8.61 9.36 -6.87
N ILE A 52 -8.14 8.64 -5.85
CA ILE A 52 -7.69 9.27 -4.60
C ILE A 52 -6.18 9.11 -4.51
N SER A 53 -5.51 10.24 -4.38
CA SER A 53 -4.05 10.34 -4.26
C SER A 53 -3.69 10.69 -2.82
N LYS A 54 -2.82 9.89 -2.19
CA LYS A 54 -2.33 10.13 -0.84
C LYS A 54 -0.80 10.13 -0.83
N LYS A 55 -0.22 11.23 -0.33
CA LYS A 55 1.23 11.42 -0.23
C LYS A 55 1.72 11.05 1.17
N PHE A 56 2.87 10.39 1.22
CA PHE A 56 3.61 9.97 2.42
C PHE A 56 5.04 10.48 2.34
N GLN A 57 5.69 10.68 3.49
CA GLN A 57 7.07 11.16 3.52
C GLN A 57 8.07 10.06 3.11
N ASN A 58 7.77 8.81 3.43
CA ASN A 58 8.65 7.66 3.16
C ASN A 58 7.86 6.35 3.01
N ILE A 59 8.56 5.29 2.60
CA ILE A 59 7.96 3.97 2.35
C ILE A 59 7.47 3.26 3.62
N THR A 60 8.03 3.59 4.79
CA THR A 60 7.65 3.01 6.08
C THR A 60 6.29 3.53 6.55
N GLU A 61 6.03 4.83 6.37
CA GLU A 61 4.70 5.42 6.62
C GLU A 61 3.64 4.80 5.71
N LEU A 62 3.95 4.62 4.43
CA LEU A 62 3.08 3.92 3.51
C LEU A 62 2.78 2.50 3.99
N ASN A 63 3.80 1.72 4.40
CA ASN A 63 3.61 0.35 4.87
C ASN A 63 2.65 0.32 6.08
N THR A 64 2.87 1.21 7.05
CA THR A 64 2.01 1.33 8.23
C THR A 64 0.56 1.64 7.84
N TYR A 65 0.37 2.55 6.88
CA TYR A 65 -0.95 2.89 6.37
C TYR A 65 -1.63 1.71 5.65
N LEU A 66 -0.92 1.00 4.77
CA LEU A 66 -1.43 -0.15 4.04
C LEU A 66 -1.79 -1.31 4.97
N ARG A 67 -0.95 -1.58 5.98
CA ARG A 67 -1.25 -2.56 7.03
C ARG A 67 -2.48 -2.19 7.82
N GLY A 68 -2.63 -0.92 8.20
CA GLY A 68 -3.85 -0.43 8.86
C GLY A 68 -5.10 -0.63 8.00
N MET A 69 -5.03 -0.35 6.70
CA MET A 69 -6.14 -0.62 5.77
C MET A 69 -6.49 -2.12 5.69
N TRP A 70 -5.47 -2.97 5.65
CA TRP A 70 -5.63 -4.42 5.61
C TRP A 70 -6.22 -4.98 6.91
N ASP A 71 -5.71 -4.55 8.07
CA ASP A 71 -6.21 -4.96 9.38
C ASP A 71 -7.66 -4.50 9.61
N MET A 72 -8.02 -3.29 9.17
CA MET A 72 -9.41 -2.83 9.17
C MET A 72 -10.31 -3.67 8.26
N TYR A 73 -9.80 -4.10 7.11
CA TYR A 73 -10.53 -4.98 6.21
C TYR A 73 -10.72 -6.39 6.80
N LEU A 74 -9.67 -6.96 7.38
CA LEU A 74 -9.71 -8.30 8.00
C LEU A 74 -10.53 -8.34 9.28
N SER A 75 -10.43 -7.35 10.17
CA SER A 75 -11.26 -7.25 11.38
C SER A 75 -12.75 -7.20 11.03
N ARG A 76 -13.14 -6.51 9.95
CA ARG A 76 -14.52 -6.54 9.44
C ARG A 76 -14.94 -7.90 8.87
N ARG A 77 -14.00 -8.71 8.36
CA ARG A 77 -14.25 -10.08 7.90
C ARG A 77 -14.28 -11.12 9.04
N TRP A 78 -13.58 -10.88 10.15
CA TRP A 78 -13.50 -11.81 11.28
C TRP A 78 -14.61 -11.66 12.33
N ILE A 79 -15.37 -10.55 12.34
CA ILE A 79 -16.53 -10.37 13.25
C ILE A 79 -17.79 -11.15 12.77
N ARG A 80 -17.67 -11.96 11.71
CA ARG A 80 -18.78 -12.75 11.14
C ARG A 80 -18.50 -14.27 11.12
N GLY A 81 -17.69 -14.76 12.07
CA GLY A 81 -17.48 -16.18 12.37
C GLY A 81 -17.99 -16.51 13.76
#